data_AF-A0A075ARX4-F1
#
_entry.id   AF-A0A075ARX4-F1
#
_cell.length_a   1.000
_cell.length_b   1.000
_cell.length_c   1.000
_cell.angle_alpha   90.00
_cell.angle_beta   90.00
_cell.angle_gamma   90.00
#
_symmetry.space_group_name_H-M   'P 1'
#
loop_
_entity.id
_entity.type
_entity.pdbx_description
1 polymer ?
#
loop_
_entity_poly.entity_id
_entity_poly.type
_entity_poly.pdbx_seq_one_letter_code
_entity_poly.pdbx_strand_id
1 'polypeptide(L)'
;MTSEIPDTAERDPAYFSYYGMITHQQNMLQDYIRTGSYHTAITTNPSDFKDKVVLDVGAGSGILSFFCAQAGAKKVYAVEASPMAKLAEKLVKQNGLEDVITVIQDKVENLELPEMVDVIVSEPIGVLLVHERMIESFIFARNKFLKRNVTEECTCQMYPSRGSICLAPFSDAPLYTELMTRYRFWEQTGFYGVDLTGLKEDAFQHYFEQPIVGTFDARTLMANQVNKDFDFHWINADDLIEFEIPFEFKMNFTGVCHGIAGWFDLAFEGTDFYATLSTSPAHERTHWYQIRFVFSNPLAINIGQVLKGVMKFKVNSHRSYVIKTEAEIEGTCVKIDCSHNLHEQQYSFLNPTNDIDLKPESICLYSPPTLNKK
;
A
#
# COMPACT_ATOMS: atom_id res chain seq x y z
N MET A 1 -3.17 1.66 30.28
CA MET A 1 -3.70 2.85 29.59
C MET A 1 -3.97 2.39 28.17
N THR A 2 -5.23 2.17 27.82
CA THR A 2 -5.63 1.88 26.44
C THR A 2 -5.27 3.10 25.61
N SER A 3 -4.30 2.97 24.70
CA SER A 3 -4.00 4.00 23.71
C SER A 3 -5.26 4.19 22.86
N GLU A 4 -5.95 5.30 23.03
CA GLU A 4 -7.17 5.59 22.28
C GLU A 4 -6.84 5.67 20.79
N ILE A 5 -7.48 4.83 19.98
CA ILE A 5 -7.51 4.97 18.53
C ILE A 5 -8.18 6.32 18.24
N PRO A 6 -7.52 7.28 17.58
CA PRO A 6 -8.16 8.56 17.28
C PRO A 6 -9.37 8.34 16.37
N ASP A 7 -10.49 8.98 16.72
CA ASP A 7 -11.74 8.93 15.95
C ASP A 7 -11.54 9.55 14.56
N THR A 8 -12.01 8.84 13.53
CA THR A 8 -11.87 9.21 12.12
C THR A 8 -13.20 9.59 11.48
N ALA A 9 -14.31 9.59 12.23
CA ALA A 9 -15.67 9.76 11.72
C ALA A 9 -15.86 11.03 10.88
N GLU A 10 -15.19 12.14 11.22
CA GLU A 10 -15.27 13.39 10.46
C GLU A 10 -14.63 13.32 9.07
N ARG A 11 -13.71 12.37 8.84
CA ARG A 11 -12.96 12.22 7.59
C ARG A 11 -13.53 11.17 6.65
N ASP A 12 -14.34 10.26 7.20
CA ASP A 12 -15.03 9.22 6.44
C ASP A 12 -15.80 9.73 5.21
N PRO A 13 -16.55 10.86 5.27
CA PRO A 13 -17.27 11.34 4.09
C PRO A 13 -16.35 11.70 2.92
N ALA A 14 -15.22 12.35 3.18
CA ALA A 14 -14.25 12.72 2.15
C ALA A 14 -13.56 11.49 1.57
N TYR A 15 -13.17 10.54 2.45
CA TYR A 15 -12.58 9.26 2.07
C TYR A 15 -13.51 8.45 1.16
N PHE A 16 -14.76 8.22 1.58
CA PHE A 16 -15.71 7.46 0.77
C PHE A 16 -16.16 8.21 -0.50
N SER A 17 -16.20 9.54 -0.47
CA SER A 17 -16.45 10.32 -1.69
C SER A 17 -15.35 10.15 -2.72
N TYR A 18 -14.08 10.07 -2.31
CA TYR A 18 -12.95 9.79 -3.19
C TYR A 18 -13.10 8.41 -3.83
N TYR A 19 -13.30 7.36 -3.04
CA TYR A 19 -13.44 5.98 -3.55
C TYR A 19 -14.76 5.74 -4.33
N GLY A 20 -15.74 6.62 -4.17
CA GLY A 20 -16.98 6.66 -4.95
C GLY A 20 -16.81 7.17 -6.38
N MET A 21 -15.66 7.72 -6.77
CA MET A 21 -15.43 8.23 -8.13
C MET A 21 -14.94 7.14 -9.08
N ILE A 22 -15.56 7.05 -10.27
CA ILE A 22 -15.16 6.10 -11.31
C ILE A 22 -13.69 6.27 -11.73
N THR A 23 -13.19 7.50 -11.77
CA THR A 23 -11.80 7.79 -12.15
C THR A 23 -10.80 7.15 -11.19
N HIS A 24 -11.09 7.12 -9.89
CA HIS A 24 -10.22 6.50 -8.90
C HIS A 24 -10.27 4.96 -9.00
N GLN A 25 -11.46 4.38 -9.21
CA GLN A 25 -11.59 2.96 -9.52
C GLN A 25 -10.85 2.58 -10.81
N GLN A 26 -10.95 3.41 -11.85
CA GLN A 26 -10.25 3.17 -13.12
C GLN A 26 -8.73 3.16 -12.93
N ASN A 27 -8.17 4.12 -12.19
CA ASN A 27 -6.73 4.16 -11.92
C ASN A 27 -6.26 2.87 -11.23
N MET A 28 -7.02 2.40 -10.24
CA MET A 28 -6.76 1.15 -9.52
C MET A 28 -6.89 -0.11 -10.41
N LEU A 29 -7.83 -0.12 -11.36
CA LEU A 29 -8.04 -1.22 -12.31
C LEU A 29 -6.99 -1.24 -13.44
N GLN A 30 -6.49 -0.08 -13.85
CA GLN A 30 -5.46 0.04 -14.88
C GLN A 30 -4.06 -0.35 -14.39
N ASP A 31 -3.85 -0.40 -13.07
CA ASP A 31 -2.69 -1.06 -12.49
C ASP A 31 -2.80 -2.58 -12.70
N TYR A 32 -2.14 -3.05 -13.77
CA TYR A 32 -2.16 -4.45 -14.18
C TYR A 32 -1.35 -5.35 -13.25
N ILE A 33 -0.33 -4.83 -12.56
CA ILE A 33 0.42 -5.57 -11.55
C ILE A 33 -0.48 -5.84 -10.35
N ARG A 34 -1.17 -4.81 -9.84
CA ARG A 34 -2.18 -4.95 -8.79
C ARG A 34 -3.26 -5.94 -9.21
N THR A 35 -4.01 -5.59 -10.25
CA THR A 35 -5.21 -6.35 -10.64
C THR A 35 -4.86 -7.77 -11.07
N GLY A 36 -3.76 -7.94 -11.81
CA GLY A 36 -3.28 -9.23 -12.30
C GLY A 36 -2.75 -10.14 -11.18
N SER A 37 -2.08 -9.59 -10.17
CA SER A 37 -1.59 -10.39 -9.03
C SER A 37 -2.76 -10.93 -8.19
N TYR A 38 -3.78 -10.10 -7.92
CA TYR A 38 -4.99 -10.55 -7.24
C TYR A 38 -5.79 -11.57 -8.07
N HIS A 39 -5.96 -11.32 -9.37
CA HIS A 39 -6.60 -12.28 -10.28
C HIS A 39 -5.88 -13.63 -10.24
N THR A 40 -4.55 -13.63 -10.36
CA THR A 40 -3.73 -14.84 -10.30
C THR A 40 -3.90 -15.53 -8.96
N ALA A 41 -3.66 -14.82 -7.84
CA ALA A 41 -3.79 -15.36 -6.49
C ALA A 41 -5.13 -16.06 -6.26
N ILE A 42 -6.24 -15.47 -6.72
CA ILE A 42 -7.58 -16.04 -6.53
C ILE A 42 -7.84 -17.20 -7.51
N THR A 43 -7.60 -17.01 -8.80
CA THR A 43 -7.98 -18.00 -9.83
C THR A 43 -7.06 -19.23 -9.89
N THR A 44 -5.82 -19.13 -9.40
CA THR A 44 -4.91 -20.28 -9.29
C THR A 44 -5.03 -21.03 -7.98
N ASN A 45 -5.93 -20.62 -7.08
CA ASN A 45 -6.22 -21.30 -5.80
C ASN A 45 -7.68 -21.79 -5.70
N PRO A 46 -8.20 -22.55 -6.68
CA PRO A 46 -9.61 -22.98 -6.66
C PRO A 46 -9.98 -23.79 -5.42
N SER A 47 -9.05 -24.47 -4.74
CA SER A 47 -9.33 -25.19 -3.50
C SER A 47 -9.81 -24.28 -2.37
N ASP A 48 -9.39 -23.01 -2.38
CA ASP A 48 -9.78 -22.01 -1.39
C ASP A 48 -11.12 -21.33 -1.72
N PHE A 49 -11.54 -21.30 -2.98
CA PHE A 49 -12.72 -20.53 -3.41
C PHE A 49 -13.89 -21.39 -3.87
N LYS A 50 -13.64 -22.56 -4.48
CA LYS A 50 -14.70 -23.37 -5.08
C LYS A 50 -15.71 -23.85 -4.04
N ASP A 51 -16.99 -23.60 -4.32
CA ASP A 51 -18.12 -23.93 -3.45
C ASP A 51 -18.07 -23.26 -2.06
N LYS A 52 -17.21 -22.24 -1.89
CA LYS A 52 -17.02 -21.49 -0.63
C LYS A 52 -17.82 -20.19 -0.58
N VAL A 53 -18.01 -19.68 0.63
CA VAL A 53 -18.63 -18.38 0.89
C VAL A 53 -17.52 -17.36 1.15
N VAL A 54 -17.54 -16.25 0.41
CA VAL A 54 -16.47 -15.23 0.42
C VAL A 54 -17.02 -13.89 0.88
N LEU A 55 -16.24 -13.15 1.65
CA LEU A 55 -16.47 -11.73 1.95
C LEU A 55 -15.40 -10.88 1.25
N ASP A 56 -15.83 -9.94 0.42
CA ASP A 56 -14.99 -8.92 -0.22
C ASP A 56 -15.16 -7.59 0.51
N VAL A 57 -14.14 -7.16 1.25
CA VAL A 57 -14.19 -5.98 2.13
C VAL A 57 -13.65 -4.76 1.39
N GLY A 58 -14.49 -3.73 1.24
CA GLY A 58 -14.17 -2.55 0.44
C GLY A 58 -14.14 -2.89 -1.04
N ALA A 59 -15.20 -3.53 -1.52
CA ALA A 59 -15.23 -4.17 -2.84
C ALA A 59 -15.03 -3.18 -4.01
N GLY A 60 -15.24 -1.87 -3.80
CA GLY A 60 -15.11 -0.85 -4.85
C GLY A 60 -16.01 -1.18 -6.03
N SER A 61 -15.42 -1.35 -7.22
CA SER A 61 -16.14 -1.79 -8.43
C SER A 61 -16.61 -3.26 -8.40
N GLY A 62 -16.22 -4.03 -7.39
CA GLY A 62 -16.49 -5.47 -7.24
C GLY A 62 -15.51 -6.38 -7.97
N ILE A 63 -14.37 -5.88 -8.43
CA ILE A 63 -13.45 -6.64 -9.31
C ILE A 63 -12.95 -7.94 -8.64
N LEU A 64 -12.61 -7.89 -7.35
CA LEU A 64 -12.16 -9.08 -6.61
C LEU A 64 -13.31 -10.08 -6.44
N SER A 65 -14.52 -9.60 -6.19
CA SER A 65 -15.74 -10.43 -6.17
C SER A 65 -15.95 -11.18 -7.49
N PHE A 66 -15.69 -10.54 -8.64
CA PHE A 66 -15.75 -11.23 -9.95
C PHE A 66 -14.69 -12.32 -10.06
N PHE A 67 -13.46 -12.10 -9.59
CA PHE A 67 -12.42 -13.13 -9.59
C PHE A 67 -12.77 -14.31 -8.68
N CYS A 68 -13.39 -14.04 -7.52
CA CYS A 68 -13.88 -15.10 -6.64
C CYS A 68 -14.97 -15.94 -7.31
N ALA A 69 -15.92 -15.31 -8.02
CA ALA A 69 -16.93 -16.01 -8.79
C ALA A 69 -16.31 -16.84 -9.94
N GLN A 70 -15.29 -16.34 -10.62
CA GLN A 70 -14.52 -17.08 -11.64
C GLN A 70 -13.80 -18.29 -11.06
N ALA A 71 -13.30 -18.19 -9.83
CA ALA A 71 -12.69 -19.31 -9.09
C ALA A 71 -13.71 -20.32 -8.54
N GLY A 72 -15.01 -20.09 -8.76
CA GLY A 72 -16.09 -21.02 -8.41
C GLY A 72 -16.71 -20.78 -7.03
N ALA A 73 -16.57 -19.59 -6.45
CA ALA A 73 -17.25 -19.23 -5.21
C ALA A 73 -18.76 -19.50 -5.29
N LYS A 74 -19.30 -20.15 -4.25
CA LYS A 74 -20.73 -20.40 -4.11
C LYS A 74 -21.49 -19.10 -3.89
N LYS A 75 -20.91 -18.21 -3.07
CA LYS A 75 -21.49 -16.92 -2.70
C LYS A 75 -20.39 -15.92 -2.40
N VAL A 76 -20.56 -14.68 -2.84
CA VAL A 76 -19.68 -13.56 -2.48
C VAL A 76 -20.53 -12.42 -1.91
N TYR A 77 -20.22 -12.01 -0.68
CA TYR A 77 -20.73 -10.77 -0.09
C TYR A 77 -19.75 -9.64 -0.40
N ALA A 78 -20.13 -8.74 -1.28
CA ALA A 78 -19.29 -7.61 -1.70
C ALA A 78 -19.69 -6.35 -0.92
N VAL A 79 -18.92 -5.99 0.09
CA VAL A 79 -19.25 -4.89 1.01
C VAL A 79 -18.51 -3.63 0.61
N GLU A 80 -19.24 -2.56 0.36
CA GLU A 80 -18.68 -1.29 -0.10
C GLU A 80 -19.41 -0.11 0.53
N ALA A 81 -18.70 0.71 1.32
CA ALA A 81 -19.32 1.81 2.05
C ALA A 81 -19.65 3.02 1.16
N SER A 82 -18.90 3.24 0.08
CA SER A 82 -19.09 4.37 -0.82
C SER A 82 -20.26 4.19 -1.79
N PRO A 83 -20.70 5.26 -2.49
CA PRO A 83 -21.68 5.15 -3.57
C PRO A 83 -21.27 4.23 -4.74
N MET A 84 -20.02 3.77 -4.79
CA MET A 84 -19.54 2.82 -5.81
C MET A 84 -20.31 1.49 -5.77
N ALA A 85 -20.86 1.10 -4.61
CA ALA A 85 -21.68 -0.10 -4.46
C ALA A 85 -22.79 -0.22 -5.52
N LYS A 86 -23.46 0.90 -5.85
CA LYS A 86 -24.52 0.93 -6.88
C LYS A 86 -24.00 0.64 -8.29
N LEU A 87 -22.75 1.03 -8.56
CA LEU A 87 -22.09 0.75 -9.84
C LEU A 87 -21.57 -0.69 -9.88
N ALA A 88 -21.10 -1.23 -8.75
CA ALA A 88 -20.78 -2.64 -8.62
C ALA A 88 -22.02 -3.52 -8.86
N GLU A 89 -23.17 -3.20 -8.27
CA GLU A 89 -24.45 -3.89 -8.54
C GLU A 89 -24.80 -3.90 -10.04
N LYS A 90 -24.63 -2.75 -10.71
CA LYS A 90 -24.84 -2.65 -12.15
C LYS A 90 -23.93 -3.60 -12.93
N LEU A 91 -22.66 -3.72 -12.54
CA LEU A 91 -21.72 -4.65 -13.17
C LEU A 91 -22.10 -6.11 -12.89
N VAL A 92 -22.50 -6.44 -11.66
CA VAL A 92 -22.93 -7.80 -11.27
C VAL A 92 -24.10 -8.24 -12.15
N LYS A 93 -25.11 -7.38 -12.27
CA LYS A 93 -26.28 -7.60 -13.12
C LYS A 93 -25.92 -7.76 -14.60
N GLN A 94 -25.06 -6.88 -15.12
CA GLN A 94 -24.62 -6.94 -16.51
C GLN A 94 -23.88 -8.24 -16.85
N ASN A 95 -23.17 -8.82 -15.89
CA ASN A 95 -22.44 -10.08 -16.06
C ASN A 95 -23.25 -11.32 -15.66
N GLY A 96 -24.53 -11.17 -15.29
CA GLY A 96 -25.41 -12.29 -14.94
C GLY A 96 -24.98 -13.06 -13.68
N LEU A 97 -24.33 -12.39 -12.73
CA LEU A 97 -23.79 -12.99 -11.51
C LEU A 97 -24.59 -12.64 -10.24
N GLU A 98 -25.82 -12.17 -10.38
CA GLU A 98 -26.69 -11.75 -9.26
C GLU A 98 -26.96 -12.90 -8.26
N ASP A 99 -26.96 -14.16 -8.72
CA ASP A 99 -27.15 -15.32 -7.85
C ASP A 99 -25.92 -15.59 -6.96
N VAL A 100 -24.72 -15.25 -7.45
CA VAL A 100 -23.44 -15.52 -6.78
C VAL A 100 -22.98 -14.34 -5.95
N ILE A 101 -22.98 -13.13 -6.52
CA ILE A 101 -22.44 -11.92 -5.89
C ILE A 101 -23.60 -11.07 -5.35
N THR A 102 -23.57 -10.79 -4.05
CA THR A 102 -24.50 -9.87 -3.39
C THR A 102 -23.73 -8.67 -2.89
N VAL A 103 -24.00 -7.50 -3.48
CA VAL A 103 -23.40 -6.23 -3.07
C VAL A 103 -24.19 -5.67 -1.88
N ILE A 104 -23.46 -5.15 -0.88
CA ILE A 104 -24.04 -4.55 0.32
C ILE A 104 -23.39 -3.19 0.52
N GLN A 105 -24.19 -2.13 0.43
CA GLN A 105 -23.71 -0.78 0.65
C GLN A 105 -23.69 -0.42 2.14
N ASP A 106 -22.62 -0.76 2.84
CA ASP A 106 -22.40 -0.39 4.25
C ASP A 106 -20.90 -0.45 4.61
N LYS A 107 -20.55 0.07 5.78
CA LYS A 107 -19.27 -0.21 6.43
C LYS A 107 -19.24 -1.63 6.94
N VAL A 108 -18.09 -2.29 6.85
CA VAL A 108 -17.93 -3.66 7.35
C VAL A 108 -18.17 -3.76 8.87
N GLU A 109 -17.92 -2.67 9.61
CA GLU A 109 -18.15 -2.57 11.05
C GLU A 109 -19.64 -2.61 11.43
N ASN A 110 -20.51 -2.13 10.54
CA ASN A 110 -21.98 -2.11 10.74
C ASN A 110 -22.67 -3.37 10.18
N LEU A 111 -21.93 -4.16 9.40
CA LEU A 111 -22.49 -5.26 8.63
C LEU A 111 -23.01 -6.37 9.55
N GLU A 112 -24.14 -6.96 9.17
CA GLU A 112 -24.64 -8.23 9.69
C GLU A 112 -24.79 -9.22 8.53
N LEU A 113 -24.16 -10.38 8.64
CA LEU A 113 -24.22 -11.45 7.63
C LEU A 113 -25.05 -12.63 8.15
N PRO A 114 -25.80 -13.32 7.27
CA PRO A 114 -26.62 -14.46 7.67
C PRO A 114 -25.79 -15.71 7.99
N GLU A 115 -24.51 -15.75 7.58
CA GLU A 115 -23.60 -16.87 7.77
C GLU A 115 -22.14 -16.41 7.89
N MET A 116 -21.30 -17.24 8.51
CA MET A 116 -19.85 -17.05 8.55
C MET A 116 -19.23 -17.40 7.20
N VAL A 117 -18.13 -16.75 6.83
CA VAL A 117 -17.45 -16.94 5.54
C VAL A 117 -16.22 -17.83 5.66
N ASP A 118 -15.86 -18.50 4.56
CA ASP A 118 -14.67 -19.35 4.45
C ASP A 118 -13.42 -18.54 4.09
N VAL A 119 -13.58 -17.50 3.27
CA VAL A 119 -12.49 -16.65 2.80
C VAL A 119 -12.86 -15.18 2.92
N ILE A 120 -11.89 -14.35 3.33
CA ILE A 120 -12.00 -12.90 3.20
C ILE A 120 -10.95 -12.42 2.20
N VAL A 121 -11.43 -11.71 1.18
CA VAL A 121 -10.59 -10.99 0.22
C VAL A 121 -10.71 -9.49 0.47
N SER A 122 -9.61 -8.76 0.31
CA SER A 122 -9.63 -7.30 0.32
C SER A 122 -8.38 -6.75 -0.34
N GLU A 123 -8.45 -5.49 -0.73
CA GLU A 123 -7.29 -4.67 -1.03
C GLU A 123 -7.27 -3.50 -0.04
N PRO A 124 -6.79 -3.73 1.21
CA PRO A 124 -6.84 -2.72 2.27
C PRO A 124 -5.55 -1.87 2.32
N ILE A 125 -4.81 -1.77 1.21
CA ILE A 125 -3.40 -1.38 1.21
C ILE A 125 -3.22 0.06 0.76
N GLY A 126 -2.72 0.89 1.66
CA GLY A 126 -2.28 2.24 1.33
C GLY A 126 -0.80 2.30 0.96
N VAL A 127 -0.31 3.52 0.70
CA VAL A 127 1.12 3.82 0.61
C VAL A 127 1.85 3.26 1.84
N LEU A 128 2.99 2.60 1.62
CA LEU A 128 3.78 1.91 2.65
C LEU A 128 2.96 0.90 3.47
N LEU A 129 2.05 0.17 2.82
CA LEU A 129 1.17 -0.84 3.41
C LEU A 129 0.03 -0.26 4.28
N VAL A 130 0.36 0.64 5.21
CA VAL A 130 -0.48 1.00 6.35
C VAL A 130 -1.24 2.32 6.23
N HIS A 131 -0.92 3.17 5.23
CA HIS A 131 -1.65 4.43 5.04
C HIS A 131 -3.16 4.18 4.86
N GLU A 132 -3.99 5.17 5.23
CA GLU A 132 -5.47 5.12 5.20
C GLU A 132 -6.15 4.21 6.23
N ARG A 133 -5.35 3.35 6.90
CA ARG A 133 -5.75 2.48 8.02
C ARG A 133 -6.86 1.48 7.69
N MET A 134 -6.99 1.07 6.43
CA MET A 134 -8.02 0.11 6.01
C MET A 134 -7.73 -1.34 6.50
N ILE A 135 -6.49 -1.67 6.86
CA ILE A 135 -6.13 -2.97 7.44
C ILE A 135 -6.93 -3.26 8.73
N GLU A 136 -7.30 -2.24 9.49
CA GLU A 136 -8.11 -2.41 10.71
C GLU A 136 -9.51 -2.93 10.40
N SER A 137 -10.16 -2.42 9.34
CA SER A 137 -11.44 -2.93 8.85
C SER A 137 -11.32 -4.36 8.32
N PHE A 138 -10.19 -4.71 7.70
CA PHE A 138 -9.90 -6.07 7.24
C PHE A 138 -9.75 -7.05 8.44
N ILE A 139 -9.04 -6.65 9.49
CA ILE A 139 -8.91 -7.39 10.75
C ILE A 139 -10.25 -7.51 11.47
N PHE A 140 -11.06 -6.44 11.47
CA PHE A 140 -12.41 -6.47 12.03
C PHE A 140 -13.27 -7.54 11.33
N ALA A 141 -13.26 -7.54 9.99
CA ALA A 141 -13.99 -8.50 9.18
C ALA A 141 -13.58 -9.94 9.50
N ARG A 142 -12.27 -10.20 9.60
CA ARG A 142 -11.72 -11.49 10.04
C ARG A 142 -12.27 -11.90 11.39
N ASN A 143 -12.20 -11.02 12.38
CA ASN A 143 -12.58 -11.35 13.74
C ASN A 143 -14.08 -11.66 13.88
N LYS A 144 -14.93 -10.96 13.11
CA LYS A 144 -16.39 -11.05 13.17
C LYS A 144 -16.97 -12.13 12.26
N PHE A 145 -16.46 -12.30 11.03
CA PHE A 145 -17.13 -13.08 9.99
C PHE A 145 -16.37 -14.33 9.52
N LEU A 146 -15.05 -14.41 9.69
CA LEU A 146 -14.29 -15.57 9.23
C LEU A 146 -14.53 -16.77 10.16
N LYS A 147 -14.80 -17.94 9.58
CA LYS A 147 -14.85 -19.21 10.32
C LYS A 147 -13.52 -19.42 11.07
N ARG A 148 -13.58 -19.97 12.29
CA ARG A 148 -12.38 -20.19 13.13
C ARG A 148 -11.94 -21.65 13.20
N ASN A 149 -12.70 -22.56 12.59
CA ASN A 149 -12.41 -23.99 12.65
C ASN A 149 -11.55 -24.38 11.45
N VAL A 150 -10.25 -24.55 11.67
CA VAL A 150 -9.38 -25.28 10.75
C VAL A 150 -9.64 -26.78 10.97
N THR A 151 -10.50 -27.36 10.15
CA THR A 151 -10.58 -28.82 10.00
C THR A 151 -9.79 -29.22 8.76
N GLU A 152 -9.53 -30.52 8.57
CA GLU A 152 -8.93 -31.04 7.32
C GLU A 152 -9.72 -30.64 6.03
N GLU A 153 -10.95 -30.13 6.18
CA GLU A 153 -11.87 -29.77 5.10
C GLU A 153 -12.14 -28.25 4.98
N CYS A 154 -11.63 -27.42 5.91
CA CYS A 154 -11.90 -25.98 5.97
C CYS A 154 -10.59 -25.17 6.13
N THR A 155 -10.08 -24.67 5.00
CA THR A 155 -9.00 -23.67 4.95
C THR A 155 -9.63 -22.28 5.09
N CYS A 156 -9.67 -21.76 6.32
CA CYS A 156 -10.10 -20.38 6.54
C CYS A 156 -8.97 -19.47 6.04
N GLN A 157 -9.21 -18.68 5.00
CA GLN A 157 -8.15 -17.97 4.30
C GLN A 157 -8.36 -16.45 4.30
N MET A 158 -7.24 -15.73 4.31
CA MET A 158 -7.18 -14.30 4.06
C MET A 158 -6.34 -14.01 2.83
N TYR A 159 -6.88 -13.15 1.97
CA TYR A 159 -6.25 -12.73 0.72
C TYR A 159 -6.20 -11.21 0.66
N PRO A 160 -5.03 -10.58 0.86
CA PRO A 160 -3.71 -11.18 1.10
C PRO A 160 -3.61 -11.85 2.49
N SER A 161 -2.67 -12.78 2.63
CA SER A 161 -2.41 -13.54 3.86
C SER A 161 -1.40 -12.83 4.76
N ARG A 162 -0.39 -12.20 4.16
CA ARG A 162 0.64 -11.42 4.84
C ARG A 162 0.98 -10.17 4.04
N GLY A 163 1.30 -9.09 4.73
CA GLY A 163 1.91 -7.90 4.17
C GLY A 163 3.24 -7.61 4.86
N SER A 164 4.22 -7.11 4.14
CA SER A 164 5.57 -6.86 4.67
C SER A 164 6.01 -5.46 4.31
N ILE A 165 6.32 -4.62 5.30
CA ILE A 165 6.99 -3.33 5.07
C ILE A 165 8.48 -3.59 4.91
N CYS A 166 9.05 -3.14 3.80
CA CYS A 166 10.47 -3.28 3.49
C CYS A 166 11.13 -1.90 3.58
N LEU A 167 12.28 -1.82 4.25
CA LEU A 167 13.04 -0.58 4.43
C LEU A 167 14.50 -0.75 4.04
N ALA A 168 15.08 0.22 3.33
CA ALA A 168 16.50 0.24 3.00
C ALA A 168 17.05 1.68 2.92
N PRO A 169 18.30 1.94 3.33
CA PRO A 169 18.90 3.26 3.20
C PRO A 169 19.21 3.57 1.73
N PHE A 170 19.09 4.84 1.33
CA PHE A 170 19.34 5.25 -0.06
C PHE A 170 20.26 6.47 -0.18
N SER A 171 20.87 6.60 -1.36
CA SER A 171 21.65 7.78 -1.76
C SER A 171 21.01 8.45 -2.99
N ASP A 172 20.37 9.60 -2.81
CA ASP A 172 19.70 10.38 -3.88
C ASP A 172 19.98 11.88 -3.70
N ALA A 173 21.15 12.32 -4.17
CA ALA A 173 21.58 13.72 -4.11
C ALA A 173 20.71 14.67 -4.95
N PRO A 174 20.21 14.29 -6.15
CA PRO A 174 19.26 15.11 -6.90
C PRO A 174 17.99 15.42 -6.11
N LEU A 175 17.35 14.41 -5.50
CA LEU A 175 16.16 14.63 -4.67
C LEU A 175 16.43 15.58 -3.50
N TYR A 176 17.53 15.35 -2.77
CA TYR A 176 17.91 16.22 -1.66
C TYR A 176 18.14 17.67 -2.12
N THR A 177 18.81 17.84 -3.26
CA THR A 177 19.06 19.17 -3.85
C THR A 177 17.76 19.87 -4.26
N GLU A 178 16.78 19.12 -4.76
CA GLU A 178 15.45 19.64 -5.10
C GLU A 178 14.74 20.18 -3.85
N LEU A 179 14.70 19.40 -2.76
CA LEU A 179 14.10 19.82 -1.49
C LEU A 179 14.80 21.06 -0.93
N MET A 180 16.14 21.06 -0.93
CA MET A 180 16.93 22.22 -0.52
C MET A 180 16.65 23.45 -1.38
N THR A 181 16.42 23.28 -2.68
CA THR A 181 16.09 24.40 -3.58
C THR A 181 14.72 25.01 -3.26
N ARG A 182 13.71 24.18 -2.96
CA ARG A 182 12.39 24.65 -2.54
C ARG A 182 12.47 25.40 -1.20
N TYR A 183 13.23 24.85 -0.25
CA TYR A 183 13.51 25.53 1.01
C TYR A 183 14.22 26.88 0.83
N ARG A 184 15.23 26.96 -0.07
CA ARG A 184 16.01 28.20 -0.33
C ARG A 184 15.16 29.37 -0.82
N PHE A 185 13.95 29.13 -1.34
CA PHE A 185 13.01 30.20 -1.63
C PHE A 185 12.76 31.10 -0.41
N TRP A 186 12.72 30.52 0.79
CA TRP A 186 12.46 31.23 2.06
C TRP A 186 13.68 31.97 2.61
N GLU A 187 14.85 31.84 1.98
CA GLU A 187 16.06 32.61 2.35
C GLU A 187 16.10 34.02 1.74
N GLN A 188 15.06 34.40 0.98
CA GLN A 188 14.98 35.70 0.32
C GLN A 188 14.66 36.83 1.32
N THR A 189 15.52 37.86 1.35
CA THR A 189 15.36 39.04 2.21
C THR A 189 14.63 40.21 1.53
N GLY A 190 14.25 40.08 0.26
CA GLY A 190 13.70 41.17 -0.54
C GLY A 190 12.63 40.74 -1.55
N PHE A 191 11.85 39.70 -1.24
CA PHE A 191 10.76 39.24 -2.10
C PHE A 191 9.68 40.31 -2.21
N TYR A 192 9.68 41.06 -3.31
CA TYR A 192 8.85 42.25 -3.51
C TYR A 192 8.95 43.27 -2.35
N GLY A 193 10.14 43.40 -1.75
CA GLY A 193 10.38 44.29 -0.61
C GLY A 193 10.02 43.68 0.76
N VAL A 194 9.73 42.39 0.83
CA VAL A 194 9.45 41.65 2.08
C VAL A 194 10.57 40.66 2.36
N ASP A 195 11.04 40.63 3.61
CA ASP A 195 11.98 39.62 4.09
C ASP A 195 11.21 38.36 4.53
N LEU A 196 11.44 37.24 3.83
CA LEU A 196 10.76 35.96 4.08
C LEU A 196 11.49 35.08 5.11
N THR A 197 12.69 35.48 5.55
CA THR A 197 13.56 34.63 6.37
C THR A 197 12.96 34.28 7.74
N GLY A 198 11.95 35.03 8.21
CA GLY A 198 11.19 34.71 9.41
C GLY A 198 10.43 33.37 9.36
N LEU A 199 10.22 32.77 8.18
CA LEU A 199 9.57 31.46 8.01
C LEU A 199 10.54 30.33 7.59
N LYS A 200 11.85 30.59 7.63
CA LYS A 200 12.88 29.67 7.12
C LYS A 200 12.92 28.34 7.89
N GLU A 201 12.84 28.40 9.22
CA GLU A 201 12.89 27.20 10.08
C GLU A 201 11.63 26.34 9.91
N ASP A 202 10.45 26.97 9.90
CA ASP A 202 9.17 26.29 9.66
C ASP A 202 9.14 25.63 8.27
N ALA A 203 9.61 26.35 7.24
CA ALA A 203 9.69 25.81 5.88
C ALA A 203 10.66 24.63 5.77
N PHE A 204 11.83 24.73 6.41
CA PHE A 204 12.80 23.63 6.46
C PHE A 204 12.18 22.39 7.08
N GLN A 205 11.56 22.54 8.25
CA GLN A 205 10.89 21.44 8.93
C GLN A 205 9.79 20.85 8.04
N HIS A 206 8.92 21.68 7.47
CA HIS A 206 7.81 21.22 6.64
C HIS A 206 8.27 20.44 5.40
N TYR A 207 9.30 20.90 4.68
CA TYR A 207 9.79 20.16 3.50
C TYR A 207 10.41 18.80 3.84
N PHE A 208 11.08 18.67 4.99
CA PHE A 208 11.74 17.44 5.39
C PHE A 208 10.86 16.49 6.21
N GLU A 209 9.74 16.96 6.77
CA GLU A 209 8.73 16.11 7.40
C GLU A 209 7.82 15.39 6.39
N GLN A 210 7.83 15.82 5.12
CA GLN A 210 7.00 15.24 4.08
C GLN A 210 7.70 14.07 3.39
N PRO A 211 7.14 12.85 3.45
CA PRO A 211 7.66 11.73 2.68
C PRO A 211 7.49 11.94 1.18
N ILE A 212 8.45 11.43 0.40
CA ILE A 212 8.44 11.55 -1.05
C ILE A 212 7.94 10.24 -1.66
N VAL A 213 6.77 10.27 -2.28
CA VAL A 213 6.19 9.15 -3.01
C VAL A 213 6.60 9.23 -4.48
N GLY A 214 7.15 8.15 -5.02
CA GLY A 214 7.58 8.09 -6.41
C GLY A 214 8.52 6.91 -6.66
N THR A 215 8.83 6.68 -7.93
CA THR A 215 9.82 5.66 -8.30
C THR A 215 11.25 6.17 -8.11
N PHE A 216 12.16 5.23 -7.87
CA PHE A 216 13.60 5.49 -7.88
C PHE A 216 14.35 4.24 -8.33
N ASP A 217 15.59 4.42 -8.78
CA ASP A 217 16.45 3.32 -9.20
C ASP A 217 16.93 2.50 -7.99
N ALA A 218 16.64 1.19 -7.99
CA ALA A 218 17.06 0.28 -6.92
C ALA A 218 18.58 0.29 -6.66
N ARG A 219 19.40 0.71 -7.63
CA ARG A 219 20.86 0.85 -7.47
C ARG A 219 21.26 1.98 -6.51
N THR A 220 20.33 2.87 -6.15
CA THR A 220 20.57 3.92 -5.14
C THR A 220 20.51 3.38 -3.71
N LEU A 221 20.00 2.17 -3.51
CA LEU A 221 19.95 1.51 -2.20
C LEU A 221 21.36 1.17 -1.72
N MET A 222 21.70 1.64 -0.51
CA MET A 222 23.04 1.53 0.06
C MET A 222 23.28 0.23 0.84
N ALA A 223 22.22 -0.49 1.20
CA ALA A 223 22.28 -1.75 1.94
C ALA A 223 21.10 -2.66 1.56
N ASN A 224 21.16 -3.92 2.01
CA ASN A 224 20.01 -4.81 1.93
C ASN A 224 18.85 -4.29 2.78
N GLN A 225 17.63 -4.61 2.35
CA GLN A 225 16.43 -4.24 3.09
C GLN A 225 16.30 -5.01 4.41
N VAL A 226 15.58 -4.41 5.36
CA VAL A 226 14.95 -5.12 6.49
C VAL A 226 13.44 -5.15 6.28
N ASN A 227 12.78 -6.17 6.83
CA ASN A 227 11.35 -6.36 6.67
C ASN A 227 10.64 -6.39 8.03
N LYS A 228 9.43 -5.85 8.07
CA LYS A 228 8.46 -6.05 9.15
C LYS A 228 7.23 -6.73 8.57
N ASP A 229 6.99 -7.95 9.00
CA ASP A 229 5.90 -8.78 8.53
C ASP A 229 4.65 -8.61 9.39
N PHE A 230 3.49 -8.55 8.73
CA PHE A 230 2.16 -8.46 9.30
C PHE A 230 1.34 -9.64 8.80
N ASP A 231 1.13 -10.63 9.66
CA ASP A 231 0.31 -11.80 9.34
C ASP A 231 -1.17 -11.48 9.57
N PHE A 232 -1.92 -11.34 8.48
CA PHE A 232 -3.31 -10.89 8.55
C PHE A 232 -4.23 -11.93 9.19
N HIS A 233 -3.83 -13.20 9.31
CA HIS A 233 -4.61 -14.19 10.04
C HIS A 233 -4.60 -13.96 11.55
N TRP A 234 -3.52 -13.40 12.08
CA TRP A 234 -3.25 -13.41 13.53
C TRP A 234 -3.08 -12.03 14.17
N ILE A 235 -2.69 -11.02 13.39
CA ILE A 235 -2.43 -9.68 13.92
C ILE A 235 -3.67 -9.05 14.57
N ASN A 236 -3.49 -8.31 15.66
CA ASN A 236 -4.57 -7.54 16.28
C ASN A 236 -4.56 -6.10 15.76
N ALA A 237 -5.72 -5.45 15.74
CA ALA A 237 -5.81 -4.05 15.35
C ALA A 237 -4.96 -3.14 16.27
N ASP A 238 -4.83 -3.49 17.55
CA ASP A 238 -4.00 -2.77 18.52
C ASP A 238 -2.51 -2.78 18.15
N ASP A 239 -2.03 -3.82 17.46
CA ASP A 239 -0.64 -3.94 16.99
C ASP A 239 -0.33 -2.93 15.88
N LEU A 240 -1.35 -2.29 15.29
CA LEU A 240 -1.22 -1.25 14.28
C LEU A 240 -1.30 0.17 14.86
N ILE A 241 -1.67 0.34 16.14
CA ILE A 241 -1.75 1.68 16.75
C ILE A 241 -0.36 2.30 16.88
N GLU A 242 0.59 1.49 17.35
CA GLU A 242 1.98 1.86 17.51
C GLU A 242 2.87 0.63 17.30
N PHE A 243 3.81 0.72 16.37
CA PHE A 243 4.75 -0.37 16.10
C PHE A 243 6.12 0.15 15.70
N GLU A 244 7.13 -0.69 15.86
CA GLU A 244 8.51 -0.36 15.58
C GLU A 244 9.12 -1.33 14.57
N ILE A 245 9.98 -0.79 13.70
CA ILE A 245 10.82 -1.54 12.78
C ILE A 245 12.28 -1.25 13.13
N PRO A 246 12.93 -2.09 13.95
CA PRO A 246 14.36 -1.98 14.18
C PRO A 246 15.11 -2.34 12.89
N PHE A 247 16.23 -1.67 12.65
CA PHE A 247 17.07 -1.93 11.48
C PHE A 247 18.55 -1.91 11.83
N GLU A 248 19.29 -2.72 11.09
CA GLU A 248 20.74 -2.73 11.09
C GLU A 248 21.23 -2.86 9.63
N PHE A 249 21.61 -1.74 9.04
CA PHE A 249 22.03 -1.67 7.65
C PHE A 249 23.54 -1.66 7.53
N LYS A 250 24.12 -2.78 7.12
CA LYS A 250 25.54 -2.83 6.72
C LYS A 250 25.71 -2.26 5.33
N MET A 251 26.42 -1.15 5.21
CA MET A 251 26.56 -0.43 3.95
C MET A 251 27.40 -1.19 2.92
N ASN A 252 26.86 -1.33 1.71
CA ASN A 252 27.48 -2.02 0.58
C ASN A 252 28.44 -1.13 -0.21
N PHE A 253 28.35 0.20 -0.08
CA PHE A 253 29.28 1.16 -0.68
C PHE A 253 29.40 2.45 0.14
N THR A 254 30.50 3.18 -0.05
CA THR A 254 30.74 4.49 0.58
C THR A 254 29.95 5.57 -0.15
N GLY A 255 29.29 6.46 0.59
CA GLY A 255 28.55 7.58 0.00
C GLY A 255 27.85 8.45 1.05
N VAL A 256 26.87 9.22 0.58
CA VAL A 256 25.99 10.03 1.43
C VAL A 256 24.63 9.34 1.50
N CYS A 257 24.26 8.87 2.68
CA CYS A 257 22.92 8.35 2.96
C CYS A 257 21.96 9.52 3.16
N HIS A 258 21.01 9.66 2.24
CA HIS A 258 20.06 10.76 2.23
C HIS A 258 18.77 10.43 2.97
N GLY A 259 18.54 9.17 3.34
CA GLY A 259 17.30 8.76 3.98
C GLY A 259 17.10 7.25 4.00
N ILE A 260 15.89 6.86 4.41
CA ILE A 260 15.40 5.47 4.32
C ILE A 260 14.26 5.42 3.30
N ALA A 261 14.36 4.50 2.35
CA ALA A 261 13.31 4.19 1.40
C ALA A 261 12.43 3.07 1.96
N GLY A 262 11.16 3.10 1.62
CA GLY A 262 10.16 2.12 2.01
C GLY A 262 9.31 1.65 0.83
N TRP A 263 8.89 0.40 0.89
CA TRP A 263 7.90 -0.21 0.00
C TRP A 263 7.24 -1.38 0.74
N PHE A 264 6.35 -2.11 0.06
CA PHE A 264 5.73 -3.29 0.64
C PHE A 264 5.61 -4.45 -0.34
N ASP A 265 5.56 -5.64 0.23
CA ASP A 265 5.25 -6.89 -0.47
C ASP A 265 4.02 -7.55 0.18
N LEU A 266 3.17 -8.17 -0.63
CA LEU A 266 2.05 -8.98 -0.20
C LEU A 266 2.30 -10.44 -0.58
N ALA A 267 1.92 -11.34 0.31
CA ALA A 267 1.88 -12.77 0.05
C ALA A 267 0.43 -13.27 0.10
N PHE A 268 0.10 -14.13 -0.85
CA PHE A 268 -1.14 -14.89 -0.90
C PHE A 268 -0.78 -16.36 -0.72
N GLU A 269 -0.89 -16.83 0.52
CA GLU A 269 -0.51 -18.18 0.96
C GLU A 269 -1.64 -19.18 0.66
N GLY A 270 -2.01 -19.27 -0.62
CA GLY A 270 -3.08 -20.13 -1.08
C GLY A 270 -2.73 -21.62 -1.02
N THR A 271 -3.77 -22.45 -0.92
CA THR A 271 -3.61 -23.92 -0.77
C THR A 271 -2.94 -24.57 -1.99
N ASP A 272 -3.23 -24.07 -3.20
CA ASP A 272 -2.74 -24.67 -4.45
C ASP A 272 -1.49 -23.94 -4.98
N PHE A 273 -1.37 -22.64 -4.74
CA PHE A 273 -0.36 -21.76 -5.30
C PHE A 273 -0.03 -20.57 -4.39
N TYR A 274 1.26 -20.36 -4.14
CA TYR A 274 1.78 -19.18 -3.46
C TYR A 274 1.99 -18.04 -4.46
N ALA A 275 1.21 -16.96 -4.34
CA ALA A 275 1.36 -15.77 -5.18
C ALA A 275 1.92 -14.59 -4.37
N THR A 276 2.53 -13.62 -5.06
CA THR A 276 3.06 -12.39 -4.45
C THR A 276 2.75 -11.16 -5.27
N LEU A 277 2.59 -10.03 -4.60
CA LEU A 277 2.60 -8.70 -5.21
C LEU A 277 3.73 -7.90 -4.54
N SER A 278 4.67 -7.38 -5.32
CA SER A 278 5.75 -6.54 -4.80
C SER A 278 5.64 -5.12 -5.34
N THR A 279 5.93 -4.14 -4.47
CA THR A 279 6.12 -2.74 -4.85
C THR A 279 7.59 -2.31 -4.75
N SER A 280 8.51 -3.28 -4.70
CA SER A 280 9.95 -3.04 -4.66
C SER A 280 10.43 -2.18 -5.84
N PRO A 281 11.41 -1.28 -5.64
CA PRO A 281 12.01 -0.51 -6.74
C PRO A 281 12.72 -1.38 -7.79
N ALA A 282 12.92 -2.68 -7.50
CA ALA A 282 13.45 -3.65 -8.45
C ALA A 282 12.38 -4.33 -9.33
N HIS A 283 11.10 -4.06 -9.07
CA HIS A 283 9.96 -4.62 -9.81
C HIS A 283 9.26 -3.56 -10.67
N GLU A 284 8.33 -4.01 -11.50
CA GLU A 284 7.51 -3.11 -12.32
C GLU A 284 6.67 -2.17 -11.44
N ARG A 285 6.50 -0.94 -11.93
CA ARG A 285 5.84 0.13 -11.18
C ARG A 285 4.36 -0.16 -10.97
N THR A 286 3.92 -0.07 -9.72
CA THR A 286 2.50 -0.02 -9.33
C THR A 286 2.06 1.42 -9.04
N HIS A 287 0.77 1.66 -8.87
CA HIS A 287 0.23 2.97 -8.53
C HIS A 287 0.57 3.43 -7.10
N TRP A 288 1.01 2.53 -6.21
CA TRP A 288 1.49 2.87 -4.88
C TRP A 288 2.90 3.49 -4.89
N TYR A 289 3.66 3.27 -5.97
CA TYR A 289 5.07 3.65 -6.05
C TYR A 289 5.89 3.10 -4.86
N GLN A 290 7.00 3.75 -4.56
CA GLN A 290 7.74 3.60 -3.32
C GLN A 290 7.69 4.93 -2.55
N ILE A 291 8.18 4.92 -1.30
CA ILE A 291 8.26 6.10 -0.46
C ILE A 291 9.71 6.33 0.00
N ARG A 292 10.13 7.59 0.12
CA ARG A 292 11.46 7.97 0.63
C ARG A 292 11.31 8.95 1.79
N PHE A 293 11.88 8.59 2.94
CA PHE A 293 11.99 9.40 4.14
C PHE A 293 13.35 10.09 4.14
N VAL A 294 13.38 11.34 3.65
CA VAL A 294 14.61 12.10 3.50
C VAL A 294 15.05 12.63 4.87
N PHE A 295 16.32 12.44 5.21
CA PHE A 295 16.93 13.02 6.39
C PHE A 295 17.20 14.51 6.17
N SER A 296 16.86 15.34 7.16
CA SER A 296 17.20 16.77 7.15
C SER A 296 18.71 17.01 7.04
N ASN A 297 19.49 16.14 7.68
CA ASN A 297 20.95 16.11 7.63
C ASN A 297 21.43 14.74 7.10
N PRO A 298 21.83 14.62 5.83
CA PRO A 298 22.36 13.39 5.25
C PRO A 298 23.65 12.91 5.93
N LEU A 299 23.90 11.60 5.90
CA LEU A 299 25.05 10.99 6.55
C LEU A 299 26.14 10.58 5.57
N ALA A 300 27.36 11.09 5.75
CA ALA A 300 28.53 10.48 5.14
C ALA A 300 28.82 9.14 5.85
N ILE A 301 28.82 8.04 5.09
CA ILE A 301 28.99 6.70 5.62
C ILE A 301 29.83 5.85 4.67
N ASN A 302 30.79 5.09 5.24
CA ASN A 302 31.68 4.24 4.48
C ASN A 302 31.12 2.83 4.30
N ILE A 303 31.57 2.17 3.24
CA ILE A 303 31.36 0.74 3.04
C ILE A 303 31.75 -0.06 4.29
N GLY A 304 30.91 -1.03 4.65
CA GLY A 304 31.10 -1.89 5.81
C GLY A 304 30.70 -1.27 7.15
N GLN A 305 30.50 0.06 7.25
CA GLN A 305 29.90 0.66 8.43
C GLN A 305 28.42 0.27 8.55
N VAL A 306 27.93 0.28 9.79
CA VAL A 306 26.58 -0.13 10.13
C VAL A 306 25.77 1.09 10.55
N LEU A 307 24.67 1.36 9.86
CA LEU A 307 23.63 2.30 10.28
C LEU A 307 22.56 1.51 11.04
N LYS A 308 22.46 1.72 12.34
CA LYS A 308 21.50 1.02 13.21
C LYS A 308 20.52 1.96 13.83
N GLY A 309 19.31 1.49 14.07
CA GLY A 309 18.25 2.35 14.60
C GLY A 309 16.88 1.70 14.59
N VAL A 310 15.86 2.53 14.68
CA VAL A 310 14.46 2.14 14.70
C VAL A 310 13.61 3.18 13.98
N MET A 311 12.66 2.71 13.16
CA MET A 311 11.54 3.52 12.68
C MET A 311 10.29 3.19 13.49
N LYS A 312 9.76 4.18 14.21
CA LYS A 312 8.58 4.08 15.08
C LYS A 312 7.38 4.69 14.38
N PHE A 313 6.33 3.89 14.23
CA PHE A 313 5.09 4.27 13.58
C PHE A 313 4.04 4.48 14.67
N LYS A 314 3.37 5.62 14.63
CA LYS A 314 2.26 5.92 15.55
C LYS A 314 1.11 6.54 14.82
N VAL A 315 -0.08 5.96 15.00
CA VAL A 315 -1.31 6.48 14.42
C VAL A 315 -1.56 7.94 14.81
N ASN A 316 -2.09 8.72 13.87
CA ASN A 316 -2.55 10.10 14.09
C ASN A 316 -4.03 10.27 13.74
N SER A 317 -4.57 11.46 14.03
CA SER A 317 -5.96 11.83 13.75
C SER A 317 -6.30 12.02 12.27
N HIS A 318 -5.34 11.80 11.37
CA HIS A 318 -5.50 11.96 9.91
C HIS A 318 -5.61 10.62 9.18
N ARG A 319 -6.10 9.56 9.84
CA ARG A 319 -6.16 8.19 9.27
C ARG A 319 -4.80 7.72 8.74
N SER A 320 -3.72 8.07 9.43
CA SER A 320 -2.35 7.83 8.97
C SER A 320 -1.40 7.73 10.15
N TYR A 321 -0.10 7.82 9.89
CA TYR A 321 0.97 7.66 10.88
C TYR A 321 1.89 8.88 10.92
N VAL A 322 2.36 9.19 12.13
CA VAL A 322 3.62 9.90 12.33
C VAL A 322 4.71 8.84 12.44
N ILE A 323 5.80 9.03 11.71
CA ILE A 323 6.92 8.10 11.62
C ILE A 323 8.14 8.80 12.18
N LYS A 324 8.70 8.29 13.28
CA LYS A 324 9.94 8.80 13.86
C LYS A 324 11.07 7.85 13.59
N THR A 325 12.19 8.38 13.11
CA THR A 325 13.41 7.61 12.86
C THR A 325 14.50 8.06 13.82
N GLU A 326 14.98 7.12 14.62
CA GLU A 326 16.15 7.29 15.49
C GLU A 326 17.25 6.37 14.96
N ALA A 327 18.40 6.92 14.58
CA ALA A 327 19.49 6.14 13.98
C ALA A 327 20.88 6.65 14.41
N GLU A 328 21.86 5.77 14.36
CA GLU A 328 23.27 6.12 14.56
C GLU A 328 24.20 5.29 13.66
N ILE A 329 25.35 5.86 13.31
CA ILE A 329 26.43 5.09 12.68
C ILE A 329 27.23 4.44 13.80
N GLU A 330 27.23 3.11 13.83
CA GLU A 330 27.89 2.34 14.86
C GLU A 330 29.38 2.70 15.00
N GLY A 331 29.82 2.88 16.25
CA GLY A 331 31.19 3.26 16.58
C GLY A 331 31.52 4.75 16.37
N THR A 332 30.52 5.60 16.12
CA THR A 332 30.69 7.05 15.96
C THR A 332 29.75 7.84 16.87
N CYS A 333 29.90 9.17 16.91
CA CYS A 333 28.95 10.08 17.57
C CYS A 333 27.83 10.58 16.66
N VAL A 334 27.77 10.12 15.41
CA VAL A 334 26.82 10.60 14.39
C VAL A 334 25.45 9.96 14.61
N LYS A 335 24.44 10.79 14.83
CA LYS A 335 23.06 10.39 15.10
C LYS A 335 22.07 11.14 14.22
N ILE A 336 20.92 10.51 14.00
CA ILE A 336 19.74 11.10 13.36
C ILE A 336 18.55 10.95 14.30
N ASP A 337 17.79 12.03 14.37
CA ASP A 337 16.43 12.05 14.87
C ASP A 337 15.61 12.87 13.87
N CYS A 338 14.66 12.22 13.21
CA CYS A 338 13.75 12.90 12.28
C CYS A 338 12.34 12.33 12.39
N SER A 339 11.35 13.17 12.08
CA SER A 339 9.94 12.82 12.08
C SER A 339 9.36 13.08 10.70
N HIS A 340 8.46 12.21 10.26
CA HIS A 340 7.76 12.34 8.99
C HIS A 340 6.26 12.10 9.17
N ASN A 341 5.46 12.84 8.42
CA ASN A 341 4.00 12.76 8.46
C ASN A 341 3.49 11.99 7.24
N LEU A 342 3.08 10.73 7.41
CA LEU A 342 2.70 9.84 6.29
C LEU A 342 1.48 10.33 5.49
N HIS A 343 0.66 11.22 6.04
CA HIS A 343 -0.48 11.83 5.35
C HIS A 343 -0.09 13.05 4.50
N GLU A 344 1.08 13.65 4.74
CA GLU A 344 1.56 14.81 3.99
C GLU A 344 2.56 14.38 2.91
N GLN A 345 2.09 13.56 1.98
CA GLN A 345 2.93 13.00 0.92
C GLN A 345 3.20 14.04 -0.17
N GLN A 346 4.44 14.15 -0.58
CA GLN A 346 4.81 14.82 -1.83
C GLN A 346 5.03 13.79 -2.92
N TYR A 347 4.37 13.98 -4.06
CA TYR A 347 4.55 13.11 -5.22
C TYR A 347 5.66 13.66 -6.12
N SER A 348 6.71 12.85 -6.29
CA SER A 348 7.78 13.10 -7.25
C SER A 348 7.67 12.06 -8.36
N PHE A 349 6.98 12.44 -9.42
CA PHE A 349 6.97 11.68 -10.66
C PHE A 349 8.25 12.05 -11.41
N LEU A 350 9.23 11.15 -11.46
CA LEU A 350 10.32 11.29 -12.41
C LEU A 350 9.70 11.56 -13.79
N ASN A 351 10.09 12.68 -14.43
CA ASN A 351 9.55 13.12 -15.72
C ASN A 351 9.41 11.93 -16.69
N PRO A 352 8.26 11.73 -17.35
CA PRO A 352 8.03 10.64 -18.30
C PRO A 352 8.72 10.87 -19.65
N THR A 353 9.89 11.52 -19.67
CA THR A 353 10.62 11.79 -20.93
C THR A 353 11.38 10.57 -21.46
N ASN A 354 11.29 9.40 -20.81
CA ASN A 354 11.91 8.15 -21.27
C ASN A 354 10.92 7.05 -21.69
N ASP A 355 9.60 7.26 -21.57
CA ASP A 355 8.57 6.30 -22.03
C ASP A 355 7.90 6.77 -23.33
N ILE A 356 8.70 7.16 -24.32
CA ILE A 356 8.23 7.30 -25.71
C ILE A 356 8.81 6.12 -26.50
N ASP A 357 7.90 5.38 -27.15
CA ASP A 357 8.09 4.23 -28.03
C ASP A 357 8.20 2.83 -27.40
N LEU A 358 7.08 2.36 -26.84
CA LEU A 358 6.63 0.99 -27.09
C LEU A 358 5.30 1.04 -27.85
N LYS A 359 5.39 1.02 -29.18
CA LYS A 359 4.23 0.84 -30.06
C LYS A 359 3.58 -0.53 -29.83
N PRO A 360 2.24 -0.63 -29.86
CA PRO A 360 1.56 -1.92 -29.81
C PRO A 360 1.53 -2.55 -31.21
N GLU A 361 2.64 -3.10 -31.67
CA GLU A 361 2.69 -3.91 -32.90
C GLU A 361 3.50 -5.20 -32.69
N SER A 362 3.07 -6.05 -31.74
CA SER A 362 3.47 -7.47 -31.73
C SER A 362 2.68 -8.28 -30.71
N ILE A 363 1.34 -8.19 -30.74
CA ILE A 363 0.50 -9.25 -30.19
C ILE A 363 -0.05 -10.01 -31.39
N CYS A 364 0.58 -11.15 -31.69
CA CYS A 364 0.10 -12.13 -32.66
C CYS A 364 -1.34 -12.53 -32.32
N LEU A 365 -2.30 -11.98 -33.06
CA LEU A 365 -3.67 -12.46 -33.06
C LEU A 365 -3.70 -13.80 -33.80
N TYR A 366 -3.82 -14.88 -33.04
CA TYR A 366 -4.18 -16.20 -33.56
C TYR A 366 -5.67 -16.15 -33.94
N SER A 367 -5.97 -16.07 -35.23
CA SER A 367 -7.35 -16.11 -35.75
C SER A 367 -7.85 -17.56 -35.79
N PRO A 368 -9.03 -17.90 -35.24
CA PRO A 368 -9.63 -19.23 -35.40
C PRO A 368 -10.21 -19.42 -36.81
N PRO A 369 -10.25 -20.66 -37.34
CA PRO A 369 -10.71 -20.93 -38.69
C PRO A 369 -12.23 -20.75 -38.82
N THR A 370 -12.63 -20.01 -39.86
CA THR A 370 -14.01 -19.78 -40.26
C THR A 370 -14.66 -21.07 -40.80
N LEU A 371 -15.78 -21.47 -40.18
CA LEU A 371 -16.72 -22.44 -40.73
C LEU A 371 -17.39 -21.85 -41.97
N ASN A 372 -17.00 -22.31 -43.16
CA ASN A 372 -17.72 -22.02 -44.39
C ASN A 372 -19.03 -22.82 -44.44
N LYS A 373 -20.16 -22.09 -44.44
CA LYS A 373 -21.43 -22.61 -44.96
C LYS A 373 -21.37 -22.65 -46.49
N LYS A 374 -21.43 -23.85 -47.05
CA LYS A 374 -22.21 -24.16 -48.25
C LYS A 374 -22.73 -25.58 -48.14
#